data_AF-A0A352PZK7-F1
#
_entry.id   AF-A0A352PZK7-F1
#
_cell.length_a   1.000
_cell.length_b   1.000
_cell.length_c   1.000
_cell.angle_alpha   90.00
_cell.angle_beta   90.00
_cell.angle_gamma   90.00
#
_symmetry.space_group_name_H-M   'P 1'
#
loop_
_entity.id
_entity.type
_entity.pdbx_description
1 polymer ?
#
loop_
_entity_poly.entity_id
_entity_poly.type
_entity_poly.pdbx_seq_one_letter_code
_entity_poly.pdbx_strand_id
1 'polypeptide(L)'
;MDEDLISSLTRQIREDVIQNYLTERRLIGLQAEDLGQRADETRTQAQKTGRRLNRLVHLMIHPEMVRKLYALLNIPQPSYWNDCSQDNFSRGVRFIRVRAFRERVRFRKLILEAYHRLITWMNKYRKVCDELEADCRAVNLNIDKFHNNYDLLAILGFLRSLDTVALERKYMMGENFTAEEMASVDRNLYIPLVNFEKLAIPKALTLPKEDAVEHELSALADEIYHRYENKARWLMM
;
A
#
# COMPACT_ATOMS: atom_id res chain seq x y z
N MET A 1 -30.46 35.91 35.66
CA MET A 1 -29.01 36.22 35.65
C MET A 1 -28.18 34.95 35.74
N ASP A 2 -28.39 34.08 36.73
CA ASP A 2 -27.66 32.80 36.82
C ASP A 2 -28.02 31.82 35.68
N GLU A 3 -29.28 31.76 35.24
CA GLU A 3 -29.70 30.93 34.10
C GLU A 3 -29.11 31.38 32.75
N ASP A 4 -28.90 32.70 32.56
CA ASP A 4 -28.27 33.24 31.35
C ASP A 4 -26.75 32.98 31.31
N LEU A 5 -26.11 32.95 32.48
CA LEU A 5 -24.70 32.59 32.61
C LEU A 5 -24.48 31.09 32.33
N ILE A 6 -25.36 30.24 32.87
CA ILE A 6 -25.33 28.79 32.62
C ILE A 6 -25.64 28.48 31.15
N SER A 7 -26.59 29.16 30.53
CA SER A 7 -26.95 28.95 29.12
C SER A 7 -25.83 29.40 28.17
N SER A 8 -25.19 30.54 28.43
CA SER A 8 -24.05 31.03 27.64
C SER A 8 -22.81 30.14 27.79
N LEU A 9 -22.48 29.70 29.00
CA LEU A 9 -21.37 28.78 29.24
C LEU A 9 -21.62 27.42 28.57
N THR A 10 -22.85 26.91 28.66
CA THR A 10 -23.24 25.65 28.00
C THR A 10 -23.15 25.78 26.48
N ARG A 11 -23.52 26.93 25.91
CA ARG A 11 -23.37 27.19 24.47
C ARG A 11 -21.91 27.19 24.04
N GLN A 12 -21.05 27.88 24.79
CA GLN A 12 -19.63 27.99 24.50
C GLN A 12 -18.92 26.62 24.55
N ILE A 13 -19.17 25.84 25.61
CA ILE A 13 -18.61 24.48 25.73
C ILE A 13 -19.02 23.60 24.54
N ARG A 14 -20.27 23.74 24.07
CA ARG A 14 -20.76 22.93 22.95
C ARG A 14 -20.23 23.40 21.59
N GLU A 15 -20.07 24.71 21.37
CA GLU A 15 -19.38 25.25 20.20
C GLU A 15 -17.94 24.72 20.13
N ASP A 16 -17.23 24.71 21.26
CA ASP A 16 -15.87 24.14 21.33
C ASP A 16 -15.86 22.64 21.01
N VAL A 17 -16.85 21.87 21.49
CA VAL A 17 -16.98 20.43 21.17
C VAL A 17 -17.22 20.19 19.67
N ILE A 18 -18.11 20.96 19.03
CA ILE A 18 -18.31 20.87 17.57
C ILE A 18 -17.03 21.22 16.82
N GLN A 19 -16.37 22.31 17.23
CA GLN A 19 -15.18 22.78 16.54
C GLN A 19 -14.06 21.74 16.63
N ASN A 20 -13.90 21.10 17.79
CA ASN A 20 -12.98 19.99 17.98
C ASN A 20 -13.38 18.79 17.11
N TYR A 21 -14.65 18.39 17.09
CA TYR A 21 -15.14 17.31 16.24
C TYR A 21 -14.83 17.55 14.75
N LEU A 22 -15.16 18.73 14.23
CA LEU A 22 -14.91 19.07 12.82
C LEU A 22 -13.41 19.08 12.51
N THR A 23 -12.60 19.56 13.45
CA THR A 23 -11.13 19.60 13.32
C THR A 23 -10.54 18.19 13.30
N GLU A 24 -10.91 17.33 14.25
CA GLU A 24 -10.44 15.94 14.30
C GLU A 24 -10.94 15.13 13.11
N ARG A 25 -12.20 15.32 12.70
CA ARG A 25 -12.75 14.68 11.49
C ARG A 25 -11.96 15.07 10.24
N ARG A 26 -11.63 16.36 10.10
CA ARG A 26 -10.81 16.85 8.99
C ARG A 26 -9.41 16.25 9.03
N LEU A 27 -8.81 16.16 10.22
CA LEU A 27 -7.49 15.56 10.40
C LEU A 27 -7.48 14.08 9.97
N ILE A 28 -8.48 13.30 10.38
CA ILE A 28 -8.63 11.90 9.95
C ILE A 28 -8.83 11.80 8.44
N GLY A 29 -9.62 12.72 7.85
CA GLY A 29 -9.79 12.79 6.40
C GLY A 29 -8.45 12.98 5.67
N LEU A 30 -7.61 13.91 6.13
CA LEU A 30 -6.27 14.14 5.57
C LEU A 30 -5.36 12.92 5.75
N GLN A 31 -5.43 12.23 6.89
CA GLN A 31 -4.67 11.00 7.14
C GLN A 31 -5.09 9.86 6.18
N ALA A 32 -6.39 9.72 5.91
CA ALA A 32 -6.90 8.72 4.98
C ALA A 32 -6.49 9.04 3.53
N GLU A 33 -6.46 10.31 3.15
CA GLU A 33 -5.97 10.75 1.84
C GLU A 33 -4.48 10.46 1.66
N ASP A 34 -3.66 10.81 2.66
CA ASP A 34 -2.22 10.51 2.67
C ASP A 34 -1.95 9.01 2.56
N LEU A 35 -2.69 8.18 3.31
CA LEU A 35 -2.62 6.72 3.18
C LEU A 35 -2.93 6.23 1.76
N GLY A 36 -3.91 6.83 1.09
CA GLY A 36 -4.23 6.53 -0.31
C GLY A 36 -3.06 6.83 -1.23
N GLN A 37 -2.44 8.01 -1.09
CA GLN A 37 -1.27 8.40 -1.87
C GLN A 37 -0.09 7.45 -1.62
N ARG A 38 0.19 7.11 -0.34
CA ARG A 38 1.27 6.19 0.02
C ARG A 38 1.01 4.76 -0.47
N ALA A 39 -0.25 4.32 -0.53
CA ALA A 39 -0.61 3.05 -1.16
C ALA A 39 -0.29 3.06 -2.67
N ASP A 40 -0.59 4.13 -3.39
CA ASP A 40 -0.25 4.27 -4.82
C ASP A 40 1.26 4.31 -5.07
N GLU A 41 2.00 5.00 -4.23
CA GLU A 41 3.47 4.99 -4.26
C GLU A 41 4.03 3.59 -4.02
N THR A 42 3.44 2.86 -3.07
CA THR A 42 3.81 1.47 -2.75
C THR A 42 3.54 0.55 -3.93
N ARG A 43 2.39 0.68 -4.62
CA ARG A 43 2.11 -0.07 -5.86
C ARG A 43 3.12 0.26 -6.96
N THR A 44 3.47 1.53 -7.11
CA THR A 44 4.51 1.97 -8.05
C THR A 44 5.87 1.36 -7.72
N GLN A 45 6.20 1.23 -6.44
CA GLN A 45 7.42 0.57 -5.98
C GLN A 45 7.38 -0.94 -6.24
N ALA A 46 6.21 -1.58 -6.09
CA ALA A 46 6.01 -2.98 -6.46
C ALA A 46 6.27 -3.19 -7.96
N GLN A 47 5.71 -2.35 -8.84
CA GLN A 47 5.95 -2.39 -10.28
C GLN A 47 7.43 -2.17 -10.62
N LYS A 48 8.09 -1.19 -9.98
CA LYS A 48 9.53 -0.97 -10.17
C LYS A 48 10.31 -2.23 -9.82
N THR A 49 10.00 -2.89 -8.71
CA THR A 49 10.61 -4.15 -8.26
C THR A 49 10.33 -5.30 -9.24
N GLY A 50 9.08 -5.42 -9.72
CA GLY A 50 8.66 -6.39 -10.72
C GLY A 50 9.46 -6.30 -12.02
N ARG A 51 9.78 -5.09 -12.49
CA ARG A 51 10.67 -4.89 -13.66
C ARG A 51 12.08 -5.46 -13.46
N ARG A 52 12.59 -5.53 -12.21
CA ARG A 52 13.91 -6.13 -11.91
C ARG A 52 13.80 -7.66 -11.92
N LEU A 53 12.69 -8.22 -11.44
CA LEU A 53 12.42 -9.65 -11.55
C LEU A 53 12.29 -10.06 -13.02
N ASN A 54 11.53 -9.29 -13.82
CA ASN A 54 11.37 -9.52 -15.25
C ASN A 54 12.73 -9.50 -15.98
N ARG A 55 13.65 -8.61 -15.61
CA ARG A 55 15.03 -8.67 -16.13
C ARG A 55 15.69 -10.03 -15.85
N LEU A 56 15.61 -10.53 -14.62
CA LEU A 56 16.23 -11.79 -14.25
C LEU A 56 15.61 -12.95 -15.04
N VAL A 57 14.28 -12.95 -15.20
CA VAL A 57 13.55 -13.89 -16.05
C VAL A 57 14.00 -13.79 -17.52
N HIS A 58 14.18 -12.58 -18.05
CA HIS A 58 14.64 -12.36 -19.42
C HIS A 58 16.04 -12.94 -19.66
N LEU A 59 16.92 -12.91 -18.65
CA LEU A 59 18.25 -13.54 -18.71
C LEU A 59 18.19 -15.08 -18.74
N MET A 60 17.07 -15.70 -18.38
CA MET A 60 16.94 -17.17 -18.40
C MET A 60 16.78 -17.73 -19.82
N ILE A 61 16.46 -16.90 -20.83
CA ILE A 61 16.33 -17.21 -22.27
C ILE A 61 15.23 -18.21 -22.64
N HIS A 62 15.10 -19.32 -21.89
CA HIS A 62 14.19 -20.43 -22.17
C HIS A 62 13.22 -20.68 -21.00
N PRO A 63 11.95 -21.05 -21.25
CA PRO A 63 10.96 -21.29 -20.19
C PRO A 63 11.37 -22.33 -19.15
N GLU A 64 12.15 -23.35 -19.54
CA GLU A 64 12.68 -24.34 -18.61
C GLU A 64 13.60 -23.70 -17.55
N MET A 65 14.45 -22.77 -17.97
CA MET A 65 15.37 -22.05 -17.07
C MET A 65 14.62 -21.08 -16.16
N VAL A 66 13.52 -20.50 -16.66
CA VAL A 66 12.59 -19.69 -15.84
C VAL A 66 11.95 -20.53 -14.74
N ARG A 67 11.51 -21.75 -15.05
CA ARG A 67 10.97 -22.68 -14.04
C ARG A 67 12.00 -23.04 -12.98
N LYS A 68 13.24 -23.33 -13.39
CA LYS A 68 14.35 -23.59 -12.45
C LYS A 68 14.62 -22.38 -11.55
N LEU A 69 14.64 -21.17 -12.12
CA LEU A 69 14.77 -19.93 -11.36
C LEU A 69 13.63 -19.76 -10.36
N TYR A 70 12.39 -20.07 -10.72
CA TYR A 70 11.25 -19.92 -9.82
C TYR A 70 11.25 -20.91 -8.67
N ALA A 71 11.63 -22.16 -8.95
CA ALA A 71 11.85 -23.16 -7.91
C ALA A 71 12.96 -22.71 -6.94
N LEU A 72 14.07 -22.21 -7.48
CA LEU A 72 15.19 -21.68 -6.71
C LEU A 72 14.80 -20.50 -5.80
N LEU A 73 14.01 -19.56 -6.34
CA LEU A 73 13.60 -18.35 -5.63
C LEU A 73 12.35 -18.54 -4.75
N ASN A 74 11.76 -19.74 -4.73
CA ASN A 74 10.51 -20.04 -4.03
C ASN A 74 9.38 -19.05 -4.37
N ILE A 75 9.23 -18.71 -5.66
CA ILE A 75 8.17 -17.79 -6.10
C ILE A 75 6.85 -18.57 -6.19
N PRO A 76 5.81 -18.19 -5.42
CA PRO A 76 4.54 -18.90 -5.44
C PRO A 76 3.80 -18.72 -6.77
N GLN A 77 3.11 -19.77 -7.22
CA GLN A 77 2.24 -19.75 -8.39
C GLN A 77 0.82 -20.18 -7.98
N PRO A 78 -0.22 -19.37 -8.26
CA PRO A 78 -0.22 -18.05 -8.91
C PRO A 78 0.20 -16.90 -7.96
N SER A 79 0.87 -15.86 -8.49
CA SER A 79 1.17 -14.63 -7.74
C SER A 79 1.41 -13.43 -8.67
N TYR A 80 1.20 -12.21 -8.17
CA TYR A 80 1.52 -10.96 -8.89
C TYR A 80 2.93 -10.94 -9.49
N TRP A 81 3.90 -11.53 -8.77
CA TRP A 81 5.30 -11.59 -9.20
C TRP A 81 5.54 -12.56 -10.35
N ASN A 82 4.74 -13.63 -10.43
CA ASN A 82 4.71 -14.52 -11.57
C ASN A 82 4.12 -13.81 -12.80
N ASP A 83 3.06 -13.01 -12.62
CA ASP A 83 2.43 -12.28 -13.72
C ASP A 83 3.36 -11.19 -14.29
N CYS A 84 4.14 -10.52 -13.42
CA CYS A 84 5.18 -9.56 -13.81
C CYS A 84 6.23 -10.13 -14.80
N SER A 85 6.33 -11.46 -14.91
CA SER A 85 7.27 -12.14 -15.81
C SER A 85 6.73 -12.40 -17.20
N GLN A 86 5.40 -12.41 -17.33
CA GLN A 86 4.72 -12.60 -18.61
C GLN A 86 4.69 -11.31 -19.42
N ASP A 87 4.86 -10.17 -18.75
CA ASP A 87 5.02 -8.88 -19.40
C ASP A 87 6.28 -8.85 -20.27
N ASN A 88 6.16 -8.28 -21.47
CA ASN A 88 7.31 -8.02 -22.33
C ASN A 88 8.32 -7.14 -21.59
N PHE A 89 9.58 -7.58 -21.52
CA PHE A 89 10.65 -6.81 -20.88
C PHE A 89 10.75 -5.41 -21.48
N SER A 90 10.29 -4.39 -20.74
CA SER A 90 10.48 -3.00 -21.14
C SER A 90 11.85 -2.51 -20.69
N ARG A 91 12.59 -1.86 -21.60
CA ARG A 91 13.96 -1.32 -21.38
C ARG A 91 14.04 -0.17 -20.36
N GLY A 92 13.15 -0.11 -19.37
CA GLY A 92 13.06 0.92 -18.33
C GLY A 92 13.90 0.67 -17.07
N VAL A 93 14.85 -0.26 -17.10
CA VAL A 93 15.76 -0.55 -15.97
C VAL A 93 17.20 -0.24 -16.40
N ARG A 94 17.97 0.46 -15.57
CA ARG A 94 19.38 0.83 -15.88
C ARG A 94 20.20 -0.40 -16.26
N PHE A 95 21.01 -0.30 -17.32
CA PHE A 95 21.92 -1.38 -17.74
C PHE A 95 22.87 -1.77 -16.60
N ILE A 96 23.16 -3.05 -16.46
CA ILE A 96 24.09 -3.57 -15.46
C ILE A 96 25.46 -3.72 -16.12
N ARG A 97 26.39 -2.84 -15.78
CA ARG A 97 27.76 -2.94 -16.28
C ARG A 97 28.54 -3.91 -15.41
N VAL A 98 29.06 -4.96 -16.04
CA VAL A 98 29.85 -6.00 -15.38
C VAL A 98 31.17 -6.17 -16.12
N ARG A 99 32.28 -6.24 -15.37
CA ARG A 99 33.62 -6.51 -15.90
C ARG A 99 34.03 -7.96 -15.64
N ALA A 100 34.37 -8.68 -16.71
CA ALA A 100 34.99 -10.00 -16.65
C ALA A 100 35.78 -10.27 -17.94
N PHE A 101 36.83 -11.09 -17.82
CA PHE A 101 37.71 -11.43 -18.93
C PHE A 101 37.06 -12.41 -19.94
N ARG A 102 36.32 -13.40 -19.43
CA ARG A 102 35.58 -14.37 -20.26
C ARG A 102 34.11 -14.01 -20.32
N GLU A 103 33.51 -14.10 -21.50
CA GLU A 103 32.09 -13.81 -21.72
C GLU A 103 31.16 -14.67 -20.86
N ARG A 104 31.45 -15.97 -20.72
CA ARG A 104 30.74 -16.86 -19.78
C ARG A 104 30.73 -16.30 -18.35
N VAL A 105 31.89 -15.85 -17.88
CA VAL A 105 32.03 -15.27 -16.53
C VAL A 105 31.31 -13.93 -16.45
N ARG A 106 31.29 -13.15 -17.54
CA ARG A 106 30.54 -11.89 -17.63
C ARG A 106 29.03 -12.15 -17.51
N PHE A 107 28.51 -13.17 -18.18
CA PHE A 107 27.10 -13.56 -18.13
C PHE A 107 26.70 -14.03 -16.74
N ARG A 108 27.50 -14.90 -16.13
CA ARG A 108 27.29 -15.34 -14.74
C ARG A 108 27.24 -14.17 -13.77
N LYS A 109 28.24 -13.28 -13.82
CA LYS A 109 28.26 -12.08 -12.98
C LYS A 109 27.07 -11.15 -13.26
N LEU A 110 26.57 -11.08 -14.49
CA LEU A 110 25.38 -10.30 -14.84
C LEU A 110 24.11 -10.85 -14.16
N ILE A 111 23.93 -12.17 -14.13
CA ILE A 111 22.82 -12.81 -13.43
C ILE A 111 22.92 -12.58 -11.92
N LEU A 112 24.09 -12.80 -11.32
CA LEU A 112 24.30 -12.59 -9.89
C LEU A 112 24.04 -11.14 -9.49
N GLU A 113 24.59 -10.17 -10.23
CA GLU A 113 24.37 -8.75 -9.98
C GLU A 113 22.90 -8.35 -10.21
N ALA A 114 22.21 -8.94 -11.18
CA ALA A 114 20.77 -8.73 -11.36
C ALA A 114 19.98 -9.26 -10.16
N TYR A 115 20.37 -10.40 -9.61
CA TYR A 115 19.77 -10.98 -8.41
C TYR A 115 20.03 -10.16 -7.15
N HIS A 116 21.28 -9.73 -6.93
CA HIS A 116 21.66 -8.82 -5.84
C HIS A 116 20.81 -7.54 -5.83
N ARG A 117 20.63 -6.93 -7.01
CA ARG A 117 19.75 -5.77 -7.17
C ARG A 117 18.30 -6.12 -6.88
N LEU A 118 17.79 -7.27 -7.33
CA LEU A 118 16.44 -7.71 -7.04
C LEU A 118 16.22 -7.83 -5.52
N ILE A 119 17.12 -8.51 -4.79
CA ILE A 119 17.04 -8.62 -3.33
C ILE A 119 17.00 -7.24 -2.68
N THR A 120 17.90 -6.34 -3.09
CA THR A 120 17.97 -4.98 -2.53
C THR A 120 16.65 -4.22 -2.72
N TRP A 121 16.04 -4.31 -3.90
CA TRP A 121 14.76 -3.66 -4.20
C TRP A 121 13.59 -4.34 -3.49
N MET A 122 13.59 -5.68 -3.39
CA MET A 122 12.56 -6.43 -2.66
C MET A 122 12.59 -6.11 -1.16
N ASN A 123 13.78 -5.99 -0.57
CA ASN A 123 13.92 -5.59 0.83
C ASN A 123 13.45 -4.15 1.06
N LYS A 124 13.74 -3.23 0.14
CA LYS A 124 13.19 -1.87 0.19
C LYS A 124 11.67 -1.88 0.08
N TYR A 125 11.12 -2.67 -0.84
CA TYR A 125 9.69 -2.81 -1.01
C TYR A 125 9.01 -3.36 0.24
N ARG A 126 9.59 -4.41 0.85
CA ARG A 126 9.10 -4.97 2.12
C ARG A 126 9.02 -3.91 3.22
N LYS A 127 10.08 -3.13 3.41
CA LYS A 127 10.09 -2.04 4.39
C LYS A 127 8.96 -1.03 4.16
N VAL A 128 8.73 -0.63 2.91
CA VAL A 128 7.64 0.29 2.56
C VAL A 128 6.27 -0.33 2.85
N CYS A 129 6.09 -1.64 2.60
CA CYS A 129 4.86 -2.34 2.98
C CYS A 129 4.67 -2.38 4.50
N ASP A 130 5.72 -2.69 5.26
CA ASP A 130 5.67 -2.76 6.72
C ASP A 130 5.37 -1.38 7.33
N GLU A 131 5.95 -0.31 6.78
CA GLU A 131 5.67 1.08 7.14
C GLU A 131 4.21 1.43 6.86
N LEU A 132 3.70 1.15 5.66
CA LEU A 132 2.31 1.44 5.31
C LEU A 132 1.30 0.65 6.17
N GLU A 133 1.62 -0.60 6.53
CA GLU A 133 0.80 -1.38 7.46
C GLU A 133 0.82 -0.77 8.87
N ALA A 134 1.95 -0.25 9.33
CA ALA A 134 2.04 0.50 10.58
C ALA A 134 1.20 1.79 10.52
N ASP A 135 1.25 2.52 9.41
CA ASP A 135 0.46 3.74 9.22
C ASP A 135 -1.04 3.45 9.19
N CYS A 136 -1.48 2.39 8.52
CA CYS A 136 -2.88 1.95 8.53
C CYS A 136 -3.35 1.66 9.96
N ARG A 137 -2.53 0.99 10.77
CA ARG A 137 -2.84 0.73 12.19
C ARG A 137 -2.91 2.02 13.01
N ALA A 138 -2.01 2.97 12.77
CA ALA A 138 -2.01 4.26 13.45
C ALA A 138 -3.28 5.07 13.13
N VAL A 139 -3.69 5.12 11.86
CA VAL A 139 -4.92 5.82 11.45
C VAL A 139 -6.16 5.13 12.01
N ASN A 140 -6.21 3.79 12.00
CA ASN A 140 -7.31 3.07 12.63
C ASN A 140 -7.44 3.36 14.13
N LEU A 141 -6.31 3.46 14.84
CA LEU A 141 -6.30 3.84 16.24
C LEU A 141 -6.78 5.28 16.47
N ASN A 142 -6.52 6.19 15.52
CA ASN A 142 -7.07 7.55 15.57
C ASN A 142 -8.58 7.57 15.29
N ILE A 143 -9.05 6.75 14.33
CA ILE A 143 -10.48 6.59 14.05
C ILE A 143 -11.21 6.03 15.27
N ASP A 144 -10.66 5.01 15.91
CA ASP A 144 -11.25 4.43 17.13
C ASP A 144 -11.30 5.45 18.27
N LYS A 145 -10.22 6.22 18.48
CA LYS A 145 -10.22 7.31 19.46
C LYS A 145 -11.28 8.36 19.14
N PHE A 146 -11.42 8.72 17.88
CA PHE A 146 -12.44 9.67 17.44
C PHE A 146 -13.86 9.16 17.72
N HIS A 147 -14.15 7.89 17.39
CA HIS A 147 -15.45 7.29 17.71
C HIS A 147 -15.71 7.21 19.22
N ASN A 148 -14.68 6.99 20.04
CA ASN A 148 -14.81 6.95 21.50
C ASN A 148 -14.96 8.34 22.13
N ASN A 149 -14.29 9.36 21.57
CA ASN A 149 -14.33 10.73 22.09
C ASN A 149 -15.61 11.47 21.74
N TYR A 150 -16.28 11.08 20.65
CA TYR A 150 -17.45 11.77 20.13
C TYR A 150 -18.66 10.85 20.06
N ASP A 151 -19.62 11.09 20.96
CA ASP A 151 -20.95 10.53 20.81
C ASP A 151 -21.70 11.25 19.68
N LEU A 152 -21.85 10.56 18.56
CA LEU A 152 -22.52 11.02 17.36
C LEU A 152 -23.96 11.47 17.62
N LEU A 153 -24.67 10.82 18.53
CA LEU A 153 -26.04 11.19 18.91
C LEU A 153 -26.07 12.50 19.69
N ALA A 154 -25.08 12.74 20.55
CA ALA A 154 -24.94 13.98 21.28
C ALA A 154 -24.61 15.17 20.36
N ILE A 155 -23.73 14.97 19.37
CA ILE A 155 -23.38 15.99 18.38
C ILE A 155 -24.56 16.33 17.47
N LEU A 156 -25.30 15.31 17.00
CA LEU A 156 -26.51 15.51 16.21
C LEU A 156 -27.60 16.23 17.00
N GLY A 157 -27.79 15.87 18.28
CA GLY A 157 -28.70 16.55 19.18
C GLY A 157 -28.34 18.04 19.36
N PHE A 158 -27.05 18.37 19.38
CA PHE A 158 -26.59 19.75 19.51
C PHE A 158 -26.68 20.57 18.22
N LEU A 159 -26.25 20.04 17.07
CA LEU A 159 -26.44 20.68 15.76
C LEU A 159 -27.92 21.02 15.54
N ARG A 160 -28.81 20.12 15.97
CA ARG A 160 -30.27 20.32 15.94
C ARG A 160 -30.73 21.47 16.86
N SER A 161 -30.09 21.67 18.02
CA SER A 161 -30.42 22.76 18.95
C SER A 161 -29.88 24.14 18.53
N LEU A 162 -28.91 24.20 17.62
CA LEU A 162 -28.40 25.45 17.04
C LEU A 162 -29.32 26.01 15.95
N ASP A 163 -30.10 25.16 15.28
CA ASP A 163 -31.08 25.58 14.26
C ASP A 163 -32.46 25.81 14.90
N THR A 164 -32.57 26.84 15.74
CA THR A 164 -33.81 27.18 16.44
C THR A 164 -34.98 27.46 15.49
N VAL A 165 -34.70 28.01 14.30
CA VAL A 165 -35.72 28.35 13.30
C VAL A 165 -36.26 27.10 12.58
N ALA A 166 -35.41 26.12 12.25
CA ALA A 166 -35.88 24.86 11.69
C ALA A 166 -36.50 23.94 12.76
N LEU A 167 -36.00 23.99 13.99
CA LEU A 167 -36.58 23.26 15.13
C LEU A 167 -37.99 23.75 15.45
N GLU A 168 -38.21 25.07 15.51
CA GLU A 168 -39.53 25.67 15.71
C GLU A 168 -40.50 25.33 14.58
N ARG A 169 -40.05 25.35 13.31
CA ARG A 169 -40.90 24.93 12.17
C ARG A 169 -41.26 23.45 12.23
N LYS A 170 -40.34 22.56 12.64
CA LYS A 170 -40.61 21.12 12.77
C LYS A 170 -41.48 20.77 13.97
N TYR A 171 -41.29 21.46 15.10
CA TYR A 171 -42.15 21.31 16.28
C TYR A 171 -43.59 21.77 16.00
N MET A 172 -43.75 22.82 15.19
CA MET A 172 -45.06 23.30 14.70
C MET A 172 -45.73 22.34 13.70
N MET A 173 -44.96 21.48 13.01
CA MET A 173 -45.47 20.52 12.01
C MET A 173 -45.61 19.08 12.52
N GLY A 174 -45.18 18.78 13.77
CA GLY A 174 -45.35 17.45 14.38
C GLY A 174 -44.53 16.32 13.73
N GLU A 175 -43.55 16.64 12.88
CA GLU A 175 -42.71 15.66 12.20
C GLU A 175 -41.48 15.32 13.05
N ASN A 176 -41.51 14.16 13.71
CA ASN A 176 -40.29 13.50 14.16
C ASN A 176 -39.57 12.91 12.94
N PHE A 177 -38.26 13.06 12.87
CA PHE A 177 -37.45 12.37 11.86
C PHE A 177 -37.71 10.87 11.92
N THR A 178 -37.85 10.26 10.75
CA THR A 178 -38.02 8.82 10.63
C THR A 178 -36.74 8.11 11.05
N ALA A 179 -36.85 6.87 11.53
CA ALA A 179 -35.69 6.05 11.88
C ALA A 179 -34.71 5.88 10.70
N GLU A 180 -35.22 5.97 9.46
CA GLU A 180 -34.43 5.90 8.23
C GLU A 180 -33.55 7.14 8.02
N GLU A 181 -34.06 8.34 8.30
CA GLU A 181 -33.30 9.58 8.20
C GLU A 181 -32.16 9.59 9.23
N MET A 182 -32.44 9.18 10.48
CA MET A 182 -31.39 9.05 11.50
C MET A 182 -30.32 8.03 11.11
N ALA A 183 -30.72 6.86 10.59
CA ALA A 183 -29.78 5.85 10.13
C ALA A 183 -28.96 6.27 8.89
N SER A 184 -29.46 7.21 8.08
CA SER A 184 -28.74 7.76 6.92
C SER A 184 -27.69 8.79 7.34
N VAL A 185 -28.01 9.63 8.33
CA VAL A 185 -27.09 10.62 8.88
C VAL A 185 -25.95 9.94 9.66
N ASP A 186 -26.27 8.91 10.43
CA ASP A 186 -25.28 8.13 11.17
C ASP A 186 -24.29 7.43 10.22
N ARG A 187 -24.80 6.86 9.11
CA ARG A 187 -23.97 6.30 8.03
C ARG A 187 -23.06 7.33 7.35
N ASN A 188 -23.52 8.57 7.17
CA ASN A 188 -22.72 9.63 6.54
C ASN A 188 -21.62 10.17 7.46
N LEU A 189 -21.83 10.06 8.78
CA LEU A 189 -20.89 10.55 9.78
C LEU A 189 -19.91 9.45 10.24
N TYR A 190 -20.24 8.18 10.09
CA TYR A 190 -19.33 7.08 10.40
C TYR A 190 -18.06 7.12 9.51
N ILE A 191 -16.88 7.03 10.12
CA ILE A 191 -15.61 6.94 9.40
C ILE A 191 -15.21 5.46 9.32
N PRO A 192 -15.15 4.85 8.12
CA PRO A 192 -14.77 3.45 8.01
C PRO A 192 -13.29 3.24 8.34
N LEU A 193 -13.00 2.15 9.05
CA LEU A 193 -11.62 1.71 9.28
C LEU A 193 -10.93 1.35 7.97
N VAL A 194 -9.64 1.68 7.89
CA VAL A 194 -8.78 1.35 6.75
C VAL A 194 -8.39 -0.12 6.84
N ASN A 195 -8.75 -0.90 5.82
CA ASN A 195 -8.30 -2.28 5.70
C ASN A 195 -7.15 -2.35 4.68
N PHE A 196 -5.98 -2.78 5.15
CA PHE A 196 -4.78 -2.93 4.33
C PHE A 196 -4.99 -3.89 3.14
N GLU A 197 -5.76 -4.96 3.32
CA GLU A 197 -6.03 -5.94 2.25
C GLU A 197 -6.80 -5.30 1.08
N LYS A 198 -7.66 -4.32 1.37
CA LYS A 198 -8.42 -3.58 0.35
C LYS A 198 -7.54 -2.63 -0.48
N LEU A 199 -6.31 -2.33 -0.03
CA LEU A 199 -5.38 -1.48 -0.76
C LEU A 199 -4.74 -2.21 -1.97
N ALA A 200 -5.01 -3.50 -2.15
CA ALA A 200 -4.56 -4.33 -3.27
C ALA A 200 -3.03 -4.29 -3.47
N ILE A 201 -2.28 -4.31 -2.36
CA ILE A 201 -0.82 -4.25 -2.36
C ILE A 201 -0.25 -5.66 -2.48
N PRO A 202 0.59 -5.94 -3.50
CA PRO A 202 1.19 -7.26 -3.66
C PRO A 202 2.04 -7.65 -2.44
N LYS A 203 1.85 -8.87 -1.92
CA LYS A 203 2.68 -9.37 -0.82
C LYS A 203 4.14 -9.47 -1.24
N ALA A 204 5.06 -8.90 -0.47
CA ALA A 204 6.50 -8.99 -0.75
C ALA A 204 7.00 -10.44 -0.75
N LEU A 205 7.93 -10.77 -1.65
CA LEU A 205 8.54 -12.10 -1.73
C LEU A 205 9.60 -12.30 -0.65
N THR A 206 9.68 -13.54 -0.14
CA THR A 206 10.77 -13.98 0.74
C THR A 206 11.87 -14.62 -0.10
N LEU A 207 12.71 -13.77 -0.70
CA LEU A 207 13.84 -14.22 -1.51
C LEU A 207 14.95 -14.82 -0.62
N PRO A 208 15.61 -15.91 -1.04
CA PRO A 208 16.75 -16.47 -0.32
C PRO A 208 17.93 -15.49 -0.32
N LYS A 209 18.79 -15.58 0.70
CA LYS A 209 20.02 -14.78 0.75
C LYS A 209 20.94 -15.10 -0.43
N GLU A 210 21.73 -14.12 -0.85
CA GLU A 210 22.65 -14.25 -1.99
C GLU A 210 23.56 -15.47 -1.84
N ASP A 211 24.21 -15.63 -0.69
CA ASP A 211 25.12 -16.75 -0.39
C ASP A 211 24.46 -18.13 -0.54
N ALA A 212 23.16 -18.24 -0.27
CA ALA A 212 22.44 -19.51 -0.31
C ALA A 212 22.15 -19.96 -1.74
N VAL A 213 22.02 -19.02 -2.68
CA VAL A 213 21.66 -19.32 -4.08
C VAL A 213 22.76 -18.98 -5.07
N GLU A 214 23.88 -18.38 -4.64
CA GLU A 214 24.97 -17.99 -5.53
C GLU A 214 25.50 -19.18 -6.34
N HIS A 215 25.67 -20.33 -5.69
CA HIS A 215 26.19 -21.53 -6.37
C HIS A 215 25.20 -22.06 -7.41
N GLU A 216 23.93 -22.17 -7.05
CA GLU A 216 22.87 -22.69 -7.93
C GLU A 216 22.55 -21.71 -9.08
N LEU A 217 22.53 -20.41 -8.82
CA LEU A 217 22.42 -19.37 -9.86
C LEU A 217 23.63 -19.38 -10.80
N SER A 218 24.82 -19.63 -10.27
CA SER A 218 26.04 -19.76 -11.07
C SER A 218 25.99 -20.98 -11.97
N ALA A 219 25.51 -22.12 -11.44
CA ALA A 219 25.32 -23.34 -12.22
C ALA A 219 24.26 -23.13 -13.32
N LEU A 220 23.14 -22.47 -12.99
CA LEU A 220 22.09 -22.12 -13.94
C LEU A 220 22.61 -21.17 -15.04
N ALA A 221 23.39 -20.16 -14.67
CA ALA A 221 24.01 -19.24 -15.62
C ALA A 221 24.97 -19.95 -16.58
N ASP A 222 25.76 -20.89 -16.06
CA ASP A 222 26.67 -21.70 -16.86
C ASP A 222 25.91 -22.64 -17.81
N GLU A 223 24.80 -23.25 -17.35
CA GLU A 223 23.91 -24.07 -18.18
C GLU A 223 23.28 -23.25 -19.31
N ILE A 224 22.77 -22.05 -19.00
CA ILE A 224 22.20 -21.14 -19.99
C ILE A 224 23.24 -20.73 -21.03
N TYR A 225 24.45 -20.34 -20.58
CA TYR A 225 25.50 -19.91 -21.50
C TYR A 225 25.96 -21.05 -22.41
N HIS A 226 26.03 -22.29 -21.89
CA HIS A 226 26.42 -23.45 -22.68
C HIS A 226 25.37 -23.82 -23.74
N ARG A 227 24.08 -23.76 -23.40
CA ARG A 227 22.98 -24.12 -24.32
C ARG A 227 22.61 -23.00 -25.30
N TYR A 228 22.78 -21.74 -24.91
CA TYR A 228 22.27 -20.57 -25.64
C TYR A 228 23.32 -19.47 -25.84
N GLU A 229 24.57 -19.84 -26.11
CA GLU A 229 25.72 -18.94 -26.19
C GLU A 229 25.47 -17.69 -27.05
N ASN A 230 24.96 -17.85 -28.28
CA ASN A 230 24.68 -16.74 -29.19
C ASN A 230 23.67 -15.74 -28.61
N LYS A 231 22.61 -16.23 -27.98
CA LYS A 231 21.58 -15.38 -27.35
C LYS A 231 22.12 -14.72 -26.07
N ALA A 232 22.90 -15.45 -25.27
CA ALA A 232 23.53 -14.92 -24.06
C ALA A 232 24.52 -13.79 -24.39
N ARG A 233 25.31 -13.93 -25.46
CA ARG A 233 26.19 -12.87 -25.98
C ARG A 233 25.41 -11.63 -26.39
N TRP A 234 24.31 -11.80 -27.13
CA TRP A 234 23.45 -10.70 -27.55
C TRP A 234 22.87 -9.91 -26.36
N LEU A 235 22.50 -10.60 -25.27
CA LEU A 235 21.97 -9.97 -24.05
C LEU A 235 23.03 -9.19 -23.25
N MET A 236 24.32 -9.40 -23.51
CA MET A 236 25.43 -8.70 -22.84
C MET A 236 25.94 -7.47 -23.60
N MET A 237 25.56 -7.31 -24.86
CA MET A 237 25.88 -6.15 -25.71
C MET A 237 24.92 -4.99 -25.42
#